data_AF-A0A150K544-F1
#
_entry.id   AF-A0A150K544-F1
#
_cell.length_a   1.000
_cell.length_b   1.000
_cell.length_c   1.000
_cell.angle_alpha   90.00
_cell.angle_beta   90.00
_cell.angle_gamma   90.00
#
_symmetry.space_group_name_H-M   'P 1'
#
loop_
_entity.id
_entity.type
_entity.pdbx_description
1 polymer ?
#
loop_
_entity_poly.entity_id
_entity_poly.type
_entity_poly.pdbx_seq_one_letter_code
_entity_poly.pdbx_strand_id
1 'polypeptide(L)'
;MLEEKRRTGQIRAFERQPVFLLQDSFRKNGKTFRKIEYRADFKIIHNDGTIEIVDVKGYETPEFRIKRKLFEKRYPYTLTIVKYVKKYGGWITLDEYKKRKRDEKRGK
;
A
#
# COMPACT_ATOMS: atom_id res chain seq x y z
N MET A 1 4.62 -15.36 -9.94
CA MET A 1 5.26 -14.08 -9.56
C MET A 1 5.75 -14.05 -8.10
N LEU A 2 4.95 -13.80 -7.05
CA LEU A 2 5.49 -13.78 -5.67
C LEU A 2 5.93 -15.16 -5.14
N GLU A 3 5.14 -16.19 -5.44
CA GLU A 3 5.47 -17.57 -5.08
C GLU A 3 6.78 -18.04 -5.72
N GLU A 4 6.99 -17.65 -6.98
CA GLU A 4 8.23 -17.92 -7.71
C GLU A 4 9.41 -17.15 -7.11
N LYS A 5 9.24 -15.86 -6.77
CA LYS A 5 10.26 -15.07 -6.07
C LYS A 5 10.66 -15.69 -4.73
N ARG A 6 9.71 -16.28 -4.01
CA ARG A 6 10.00 -17.04 -2.78
C ARG A 6 10.82 -18.29 -3.10
N ARG A 7 10.39 -19.07 -4.10
CA ARG A 7 11.08 -20.30 -4.53
C ARG A 7 12.50 -20.07 -5.05
N THR A 8 12.75 -18.94 -5.71
CA THR A 8 14.08 -18.55 -6.22
C THR A 8 14.92 -17.80 -5.19
N GLY A 9 14.42 -17.63 -3.95
CA GLY A 9 15.16 -16.99 -2.86
C GLY A 9 15.25 -15.47 -2.95
N GLN A 10 14.48 -14.80 -3.82
CA GLN A 10 14.45 -13.35 -3.95
C GLN A 10 13.73 -12.66 -2.78
N ILE A 11 12.77 -13.35 -2.15
CA ILE A 11 12.07 -12.90 -0.96
C ILE A 11 12.01 -14.03 0.06
N ARG A 12 11.97 -13.68 1.34
CA ARG A 12 11.91 -14.66 2.43
C ARG A 12 10.51 -15.25 2.55
N ALA A 13 9.49 -14.40 2.58
CA ALA A 13 8.09 -14.82 2.71
C ALA A 13 7.14 -13.72 2.23
N PHE A 14 5.88 -14.08 2.04
CA PHE A 14 4.82 -13.11 1.82
C PHE A 14 3.49 -13.59 2.44
N GLU A 15 2.63 -12.63 2.74
CA GLU A 15 1.26 -12.83 3.22
C GLU A 15 0.29 -12.14 2.26
N ARG A 16 -0.86 -12.77 2.02
CA ARG A 16 -1.95 -12.23 1.20
C ARG A 16 -2.99 -11.57 2.08
N GLN A 17 -3.50 -10.43 1.65
CA GLN A 17 -4.57 -9.70 2.32
C GLN A 17 -4.35 -9.40 3.82
N PRO A 18 -3.12 -9.01 4.24
CA PRO A 18 -2.85 -8.66 5.63
C PRO A 18 -3.74 -7.51 6.10
N VAL A 19 -4.19 -7.58 7.35
CA VAL A 19 -5.04 -6.57 7.99
C VAL A 19 -4.24 -5.81 9.04
N PHE A 20 -4.23 -4.49 8.94
CA PHE A 20 -3.54 -3.59 9.86
C PHE A 20 -4.54 -2.71 10.60
N LEU A 21 -4.50 -2.75 11.92
CA LEU A 21 -5.30 -1.86 12.76
C LEU A 21 -4.73 -0.44 12.68
N LEU A 22 -5.51 0.52 12.18
CA LEU A 22 -5.09 1.93 12.08
C LEU A 22 -5.51 2.72 13.33
N GLN A 23 -6.72 2.45 13.81
CA GLN A 23 -7.28 3.09 14.99
C GLN A 23 -8.11 2.08 15.76
N ASP A 24 -7.85 1.99 17.06
CA ASP A 24 -8.57 1.12 17.98
C ASP A 24 -10.03 1.57 18.12
N SER A 25 -10.92 0.62 18.38
CA SER A 25 -12.30 0.96 18.75
C SER A 25 -12.30 1.65 20.12
N PHE A 26 -13.16 2.64 20.29
CA PHE A 26 -13.29 3.37 21.56
C PHE A 26 -14.74 3.74 21.81
N ARG A 27 -15.08 3.99 23.09
CA ARG A 27 -16.40 4.46 23.49
C ARG A 27 -16.30 5.91 23.95
N LYS A 28 -17.20 6.76 23.47
CA LYS A 28 -17.29 8.17 23.88
C LYS A 28 -18.76 8.60 23.90
N ASN A 29 -19.18 9.27 24.98
CA ASN A 29 -20.56 9.75 25.17
C ASN A 29 -21.61 8.64 24.98
N GLY A 30 -21.39 7.48 25.61
CA GLY A 30 -22.29 6.34 25.49
C GLY A 30 -22.26 5.61 24.13
N LYS A 31 -21.62 6.16 23.10
CA LYS A 31 -21.55 5.60 21.75
C LYS A 31 -20.23 4.86 21.47
N THR A 32 -20.33 3.71 20.82
CA THR A 32 -19.17 2.93 20.36
C THR A 32 -18.74 3.38 18.97
N PHE A 33 -17.46 3.72 18.84
CA PHE A 33 -16.79 4.01 17.58
C PHE A 33 -15.98 2.77 17.18
N ARG A 34 -16.27 2.23 16.00
CA ARG A 34 -15.62 1.02 15.49
C ARG A 34 -14.16 1.31 15.14
N LYS A 35 -13.33 0.26 15.22
CA LYS A 35 -11.94 0.31 14.75
C LYS A 35 -11.86 0.66 13.27
N ILE A 36 -10.75 1.27 12.88
CA ILE A 36 -10.40 1.51 11.48
C ILE A 36 -9.28 0.56 11.11
N GLU A 37 -9.46 -0.18 10.02
CA GLU A 37 -8.47 -1.12 9.50
C GLU A 37 -8.06 -0.76 8.06
N TYR A 38 -6.82 -1.11 7.74
CA TYR A 38 -6.25 -1.08 6.39
C TYR A 38 -5.99 -2.53 5.95
N ARG A 39 -6.58 -2.92 4.82
CA ARG A 39 -6.31 -4.20 4.16
C ARG A 39 -5.48 -3.92 2.93
N ALA A 40 -4.25 -4.42 2.92
CA ALA A 40 -3.38 -4.37 1.74
C ALA A 40 -3.53 -5.66 0.94
N ASP A 41 -3.03 -5.71 -0.30
CA ASP A 41 -3.05 -6.94 -1.09
C ASP A 41 -1.96 -7.91 -0.65
N PHE A 42 -0.75 -7.40 -0.35
CA PHE A 42 0.39 -8.21 0.04
C PHE A 42 1.23 -7.57 1.14
N LYS A 43 1.81 -8.42 1.98
CA LYS A 43 2.95 -8.09 2.85
C LYS A 43 4.11 -8.97 2.42
N ILE A 44 5.24 -8.36 2.11
CA ILE A 44 6.46 -9.02 1.67
C ILE A 44 7.49 -8.88 2.80
N ILE A 45 8.13 -10.00 3.13
CA ILE A 45 9.26 -10.04 4.05
C ILE A 45 10.49 -10.30 3.19
N HIS A 46 11.38 -9.31 3.14
CA HIS A 46 12.64 -9.39 2.39
C HIS A 46 13.68 -10.20 3.17
N ASN A 47 14.75 -10.60 2.48
CA ASN A 47 15.81 -11.42 3.08
C ASN A 47 16.62 -10.67 4.15
N ASP A 48 16.69 -9.34 4.05
CA ASP A 48 17.30 -8.44 5.04
C ASP A 48 16.41 -8.18 6.26
N GLY A 49 15.22 -8.77 6.30
CA GLY A 49 14.23 -8.60 7.36
C GLY A 49 13.33 -7.37 7.22
N THR A 50 13.54 -6.53 6.20
CA THR A 50 12.64 -5.41 5.94
C THR A 50 11.26 -5.89 5.48
N ILE A 51 10.24 -5.09 5.77
CA ILE A 51 8.85 -5.41 5.46
C ILE A 51 8.30 -4.35 4.50
N GLU A 52 7.81 -4.83 3.37
CA GLU A 52 7.14 -4.02 2.36
C GLU A 52 5.67 -4.43 2.26
N ILE A 53 4.78 -3.44 2.34
CA ILE A 53 3.35 -3.61 2.12
C ILE A 53 3.03 -3.13 0.72
N VAL A 54 2.42 -4.00 -0.09
CA VAL A 54 2.07 -3.68 -1.47
C VAL A 54 0.55 -3.66 -1.62
N ASP A 55 0.05 -2.57 -2.20
CA ASP A 55 -1.38 -2.35 -2.41
C ASP A 55 -1.64 -1.92 -3.86
N VAL A 56 -2.55 -2.63 -4.52
CA VAL A 56 -2.94 -2.41 -5.90
C VAL A 56 -4.13 -1.47 -5.92
N LYS A 57 -4.01 -0.32 -6.61
CA LYS A 57 -5.08 0.67 -6.69
C LYS A 57 -5.27 1.22 -8.10
N GLY A 58 -6.53 1.20 -8.54
CA GLY A 58 -6.96 1.90 -9.76
C GLY A 58 -7.12 3.41 -9.54
N TYR A 59 -7.65 3.83 -8.38
CA TYR A 59 -7.93 5.22 -8.07
C TYR A 59 -7.72 5.50 -6.58
N GLU A 60 -7.15 6.66 -6.25
CA GLU A 60 -6.98 7.11 -4.86
C GLU A 60 -8.25 7.82 -4.38
N THR A 61 -9.08 7.12 -3.59
CA THR A 61 -10.23 7.74 -2.92
C THR A 61 -9.79 8.60 -1.73
N PRO A 62 -10.61 9.59 -1.30
CA PRO A 62 -10.32 10.36 -0.08
C PRO A 62 -10.13 9.49 1.16
N GLU A 63 -10.94 8.43 1.33
CA GLU A 63 -10.80 7.50 2.46
C GLU A 63 -9.47 6.76 2.42
N PHE A 64 -9.04 6.34 1.22
CA PHE A 64 -7.74 5.70 1.04
C PHE A 64 -6.60 6.64 1.45
N ARG A 65 -6.65 7.91 1.06
CA ARG A 65 -5.62 8.90 1.45
C ARG A 65 -5.53 9.07 2.96
N ILE A 66 -6.66 9.09 3.67
CA ILE A 66 -6.70 9.16 5.13
C ILE A 66 -6.12 7.88 5.74
N LYS A 67 -6.56 6.71 5.28
CA LYS A 67 -6.05 5.42 5.78
C LYS A 67 -4.55 5.27 5.53
N ARG A 68 -4.05 5.69 4.37
CA ARG A 68 -2.62 5.74 4.05
C ARG A 68 -1.88 6.60 5.08
N LYS A 69 -2.32 7.83 5.33
CA LYS A 69 -1.68 8.71 6.33
C LYS A 69 -1.67 8.10 7.74
N LEU A 70 -2.75 7.44 8.14
CA LEU A 70 -2.82 6.74 9.43
C LEU A 70 -1.87 5.54 9.47
N PHE A 71 -1.75 4.80 8.37
CA PHE A 71 -0.83 3.68 8.24
C PHE A 71 0.63 4.13 8.39
N GLU A 72 1.04 5.12 7.59
CA GLU A 72 2.40 5.69 7.56
C GLU A 72 2.81 6.24 8.94
N LYS A 73 1.85 6.77 9.72
CA LYS A 73 2.11 7.23 11.10
C LYS A 73 2.27 6.07 12.09
N ARG A 74 1.55 4.96 11.91
CA ARG A 74 1.43 3.89 12.92
C ARG A 74 2.44 2.76 12.72
N TYR A 75 2.82 2.47 11.48
CA TYR A 75 3.65 1.33 11.14
C TYR A 75 4.97 1.77 10.49
N PRO A 76 6.11 1.14 10.82
CA PRO A 76 7.40 1.47 10.24
C PRO A 76 7.65 0.80 8.87
N TYR A 77 6.62 0.17 8.28
CA TYR A 77 6.76 -0.60 7.05
C TYR A 77 6.68 0.30 5.82
N THR A 78 7.45 -0.03 4.79
CA THR A 78 7.33 0.65 3.49
C THR A 78 5.99 0.31 2.86
N LEU A 79 5.24 1.32 2.42
CA LEU A 79 3.97 1.14 1.71
C LEU A 79 4.13 1.51 0.22
N THR A 80 4.13 0.49 -0.63
CA THR A 80 4.23 0.63 -2.09
C THR A 80 2.86 0.50 -2.73
N ILE A 81 2.40 1.58 -3.37
CA ILE A 81 1.11 1.59 -4.07
C ILE A 81 1.38 1.47 -5.56
N VAL A 82 0.81 0.43 -6.17
CA VAL A 82 0.99 0.14 -7.60
C VAL A 82 -0.31 0.35 -8.37
N LYS A 83 -0.16 0.83 -9.61
CA LYS A 83 -1.27 1.09 -10.53
C LYS A 83 -0.92 0.57 -11.91
N TYR A 84 -1.86 -0.11 -12.55
CA TYR A 84 -1.73 -0.48 -13.96
C TYR A 84 -2.12 0.70 -14.85
N VAL A 85 -1.21 1.13 -15.72
CA VAL A 85 -1.42 2.18 -16.72
C VAL A 85 -0.83 1.75 -18.06
N LYS A 86 -1.69 1.33 -18.99
CA LYS A 86 -1.29 0.86 -20.34
C LYS A 86 -0.42 1.90 -21.08
N LYS A 87 -0.74 3.19 -20.95
CA LYS A 87 0.03 4.30 -21.55
C LYS A 87 1.52 4.30 -21.16
N TYR A 88 1.85 3.81 -19.97
CA TYR A 88 3.20 3.86 -19.41
C TYR A 88 3.91 2.51 -19.40
N GLY A 89 3.39 1.52 -20.13
CA GLY A 89 4.00 0.18 -20.21
C GLY A 89 3.51 -0.81 -19.15
N GLY A 90 2.45 -0.47 -18.39
CA GLY A 90 1.81 -1.40 -17.46
C GLY A 90 1.90 -0.95 -16.00
N TRP A 91 2.38 -1.83 -15.12
CA TRP A 91 2.45 -1.59 -13.68
C TRP A 91 3.51 -0.53 -13.34
N ILE A 92 3.07 0.53 -12.67
CA ILE A 92 3.95 1.61 -12.18
C ILE A 92 3.58 1.96 -10.74
N THR A 93 4.53 2.54 -10.02
CA THR A 93 4.24 3.07 -8.68
C THR A 93 3.40 4.34 -8.77
N LEU A 94 2.68 4.64 -7.70
CA LEU A 94 1.87 5.86 -7.63
C LEU A 94 2.72 7.13 -7.73
N ASP A 95 3.92 7.13 -7.17
CA ASP A 95 4.84 8.27 -7.21
C ASP A 95 5.41 8.46 -8.61
N GLU A 96 5.74 7.37 -9.30
CA GLU A 96 6.13 7.40 -10.71
C GLU A 96 5.00 7.92 -11.61
N TYR A 97 3.77 7.45 -11.38
CA TYR A 97 2.59 7.96 -12.08
C TYR A 97 2.43 9.49 -11.91
N LYS A 98 2.54 9.97 -10.67
CA LYS A 98 2.43 11.41 -10.36
C LYS A 98 3.56 12.22 -11.01
N LYS A 99 4.78 11.70 -11.03
CA LYS A 99 5.93 12.32 -11.70
C LYS A 99 5.68 12.45 -13.21
N ARG A 100 5.37 11.34 -13.88
CA ARG A 100 5.09 11.33 -15.34
C ARG A 100 3.95 12.28 -15.71
N LYS A 101 2.86 12.31 -14.92
CA LYS A 101 1.75 13.27 -15.13
C LYS A 101 2.15 14.73 -14.97
N ARG A 102 3.11 15.03 -14.09
CA ARG A 102 3.64 16.39 -13.90
C ARG A 102 4.51 16.80 -15.09
N ASP A 103 5.37 15.91 -15.56
CA ASP A 103 6.26 16.18 -16.68
C ASP A 103 5.47 16.40 -17.98
N GLU A 104 4.42 15.61 -18.22
CA GLU A 104 3.47 15.82 -19.34
C GLU A 104 2.77 17.19 -19.33
N LYS A 105 2.53 17.75 -18.14
CA LYS A 105 1.91 19.08 -18.00
C LYS A 105 2.91 20.21 -18.23
N ARG A 106 4.20 19.96 -17.99
CA ARG A 106 5.29 20.94 -18.16
C ARG A 106 5.80 21.01 -19.60
N GLY A 107 5.67 19.93 -20.36
CA GLY A 107 6.01 19.88 -21.79
C GLY A 107 4.85 20.25 -22.73
N LYS A 108 3.72 20.70 -22.19
CA LYS A 108 2.60 21.30 -22.91
C LYS A 108 2.58 22.80 -22.66
#